data_AF-A0A7W1W9I5-F1
#
_entry.id   AF-A0A7W1W9I5-F1
#
_cell.length_a   1.000
_cell.length_b   1.000
_cell.length_c   1.000
_cell.angle_alpha   90.00
_cell.angle_beta   90.00
_cell.angle_gamma   90.00
#
_symmetry.space_group_name_H-M   'P 1'
#
loop_
_entity.id
_entity.type
_entity.pdbx_description
1 polymer ?
#
loop_
_entity_poly.entity_id
_entity_poly.type
_entity_poly.pdbx_seq_one_letter_code
_entity_poly.pdbx_strand_id
1 'polypeptide(L)'
;MRELSLQNCRLDQRYDIRETLGQGSYAEIYVARDVLASTQSPHSLVVIKALNVFLQNDLDADLERTLVENFQNEAVALDRVRHPNIISRLGHGSARDLHNTVFHYLVLEYLPGGDLAKACRENNLTLT
;
A
#
# COMPACT_ATOMS: atom_id res chain seq x y z
N MET A 1 -9.26 -13.59 10.10
CA MET A 1 -8.73 -12.63 9.12
C MET A 1 -9.87 -11.79 8.60
N ARG A 2 -9.81 -10.48 8.78
CA ARG A 2 -10.85 -9.54 8.35
C ARG A 2 -10.22 -8.54 7.39
N GLU A 3 -10.45 -8.72 6.10
CA GLU A 3 -9.94 -7.81 5.06
C GLU A 3 -10.68 -6.46 5.11
N LEU A 4 -10.01 -5.40 4.67
CA LEU A 4 -10.62 -4.07 4.52
C LEU A 4 -11.60 -4.01 3.33
N SER A 5 -11.48 -4.96 2.38
CA SER A 5 -12.35 -5.09 1.20
C SER A 5 -12.52 -3.78 0.43
N LEU A 6 -11.41 -3.05 0.19
CA LEU A 6 -11.42 -1.74 -0.46
C LEU A 6 -11.61 -1.78 -1.99
N GLN A 7 -11.78 -2.96 -2.59
CA GLN A 7 -11.91 -3.07 -4.05
C GLN A 7 -13.11 -2.29 -4.58
N ASN A 8 -12.91 -1.55 -5.68
CA ASN A 8 -13.92 -0.67 -6.27
C ASN A 8 -14.40 0.49 -5.36
N CYS A 9 -13.69 0.78 -4.26
CA CYS A 9 -13.94 1.93 -3.41
C CYS A 9 -13.12 3.14 -3.87
N ARG A 10 -13.63 4.35 -3.62
CA ARG A 10 -12.85 5.59 -3.72
C ARG A 10 -12.34 5.98 -2.33
N LEU A 11 -11.05 5.78 -2.11
CA LEU A 11 -10.37 6.16 -0.87
C LEU A 11 -10.07 7.66 -0.87
N ASP A 12 -10.44 8.34 0.23
CA ASP A 12 -10.17 9.76 0.48
C ASP A 12 -10.59 10.70 -0.67
N GLN A 13 -11.69 10.36 -1.35
CA GLN A 13 -12.19 11.08 -2.54
C GLN A 13 -11.18 11.25 -3.69
N ARG A 14 -10.06 10.51 -3.66
CA ARG A 14 -8.93 10.70 -4.57
C ARG A 14 -8.47 9.42 -5.25
N TYR A 15 -8.43 8.31 -4.53
CA TYR A 15 -7.83 7.09 -5.02
C TYR A 15 -8.90 6.07 -5.37
N ASP A 16 -9.15 5.87 -6.66
CA ASP A 16 -10.03 4.79 -7.13
C ASP A 16 -9.27 3.46 -7.01
N ILE A 17 -9.59 2.67 -5.99
CA ILE A 17 -8.97 1.35 -5.77
C ILE A 17 -9.38 0.40 -6.89
N ARG A 18 -8.39 -0.23 -7.53
CA ARG A 18 -8.59 -1.12 -8.68
C ARG A 18 -8.56 -2.59 -8.29
N GLU A 19 -7.43 -3.05 -7.77
CA GLU A 19 -7.21 -4.45 -7.45
C GLU A 19 -6.25 -4.60 -6.26
N THR A 20 -6.30 -5.76 -5.62
CA THR A 20 -5.35 -6.15 -4.58
C THR A 20 -4.10 -6.74 -5.24
N LEU A 21 -2.94 -6.16 -4.97
CA LEU A 21 -1.64 -6.69 -5.42
C LEU A 21 -1.14 -7.83 -4.52
N GLY A 22 -1.48 -7.76 -3.25
CA GLY A 22 -1.04 -8.74 -2.27
C GLY A 22 -1.36 -8.34 -0.85
N GLN A 23 -0.91 -9.19 0.06
CA GLN A 23 -1.19 -9.10 1.48
C GLN A 23 0.11 -9.41 2.24
N GLY A 24 0.51 -8.52 3.13
CA GLY A 24 1.53 -8.77 4.15
C GLY A 24 0.88 -9.24 5.46
N SER A 25 1.68 -9.47 6.50
CA SER A 25 1.20 -9.98 7.79
C SER A 25 0.11 -9.11 8.44
N TYR A 26 0.21 -7.80 8.27
CA TYR A 26 -0.70 -6.79 8.83
C TYR A 26 -1.00 -5.65 7.85
N ALA A 27 -0.81 -5.88 6.55
CA ALA A 27 -1.01 -4.85 5.54
C ALA A 27 -1.66 -5.44 4.30
N GLU A 28 -2.57 -4.68 3.70
CA GLU A 28 -3.16 -4.98 2.41
C GLU A 28 -2.62 -3.99 1.37
N ILE A 29 -2.23 -4.51 0.21
CA ILE A 29 -1.57 -3.74 -0.86
C ILE A 29 -2.50 -3.68 -2.06
N TYR A 30 -2.79 -2.47 -2.53
CA TYR A 30 -3.70 -2.25 -3.66
C TYR A 30 -3.06 -1.36 -4.72
N VAL A 31 -3.43 -1.56 -5.99
CA VAL A 31 -3.28 -0.52 -7.02
C VAL A 31 -4.46 0.41 -6.96
N ALA A 32 -4.20 1.71 -7.07
CA ALA A 32 -5.24 2.71 -7.21
C ALA A 32 -4.91 3.71 -8.32
N ARG A 33 -5.96 4.29 -8.91
CA ARG A 33 -5.83 5.45 -9.81
C ARG A 33 -5.99 6.72 -8.99
N ASP A 34 -5.02 7.62 -9.06
CA ASP A 34 -5.16 8.97 -8.53
C ASP A 34 -5.98 9.82 -9.49
N VAL A 35 -7.22 10.18 -9.10
CA VAL A 35 -8.15 10.92 -9.97
C VAL A 35 -7.80 12.40 -10.10
N LEU A 36 -6.95 12.92 -9.22
CA LEU A 36 -6.49 14.31 -9.26
C LEU A 36 -5.20 14.46 -10.09
N ALA A 37 -4.48 13.37 -10.33
CA ALA A 37 -3.32 13.37 -11.21
C ALA A 37 -3.73 13.39 -12.69
N SER A 38 -2.96 14.12 -13.51
CA SER A 38 -3.08 14.02 -14.97
C SER A 38 -2.85 12.57 -15.42
N THR A 39 -3.56 12.11 -16.45
CA THR A 39 -3.37 10.77 -17.03
C THR A 39 -1.98 10.55 -17.61
N GLN A 40 -1.26 11.63 -17.94
CA GLN A 40 0.13 11.59 -18.40
C GLN A 40 1.15 11.64 -17.25
N SER A 41 0.68 11.83 -16.01
CA SER A 41 1.55 11.81 -14.84
C SER A 41 2.09 10.39 -14.59
N PRO A 42 3.37 10.24 -14.22
CA PRO A 42 3.91 8.97 -13.73
C PRO A 42 3.21 8.50 -12.45
N HIS A 43 2.46 9.38 -11.78
CA HIS A 43 1.70 9.10 -10.56
C HIS A 43 0.19 8.98 -10.81
N SER A 44 -0.23 8.78 -12.07
CA SER A 44 -1.64 8.48 -12.40
C SER A 44 -2.11 7.14 -11.80
N LEU A 45 -1.17 6.20 -11.64
CA LEU A 45 -1.33 4.98 -10.86
C LEU A 45 -0.41 5.04 -9.64
N VAL A 46 -0.92 4.56 -8.51
CA VAL A 46 -0.23 4.53 -7.23
C VAL A 46 -0.47 3.19 -6.54
N VAL A 47 0.39 2.87 -5.57
CA VAL A 47 0.19 1.75 -4.65
C VAL A 47 -0.32 2.28 -3.31
N ILE A 48 -1.39 1.69 -2.80
CA ILE A 48 -1.90 1.94 -1.45
C ILE A 48 -1.48 0.77 -0.56
N LYS A 49 -0.64 1.05 0.43
CA LYS A 49 -0.32 0.12 1.52
C LYS A 49 -1.17 0.49 2.72
N ALA A 50 -2.20 -0.30 3.02
CA ALA A 50 -3.11 -0.05 4.16
C ALA A 50 -2.75 -0.97 5.33
N LEU A 51 -2.55 -0.39 6.51
CA LEU A 51 -2.34 -1.13 7.75
C LEU A 51 -3.67 -1.73 8.21
N ASN A 52 -3.71 -3.05 8.39
CA ASN A 52 -4.85 -3.78 8.92
C ASN A 52 -4.40 -4.63 10.11
N VAL A 53 -4.56 -4.08 11.32
CA VAL A 53 -4.19 -4.76 12.57
C VAL A 53 -5.09 -5.97 12.88
N PHE A 54 -6.28 -6.04 12.28
CA PHE A 54 -7.25 -7.13 12.46
C PHE A 54 -7.10 -8.25 11.42
N LEU A 55 -6.04 -8.20 10.63
CA LEU A 55 -5.77 -9.21 9.63
C LEU A 55 -5.45 -10.56 10.29
N GLN A 56 -4.82 -10.54 11.46
CA GLN A 56 -4.58 -11.72 12.28
C GLN A 56 -5.44 -11.71 13.55
N ASN A 57 -5.60 -12.89 14.16
CA ASN A 57 -6.49 -13.09 15.32
C ASN A 57 -5.75 -12.98 16.67
N ASP A 58 -4.45 -12.65 16.65
CA ASP A 58 -3.54 -12.56 17.80
C ASP A 58 -3.25 -11.12 18.22
N LEU A 59 -4.10 -10.17 17.82
CA LEU A 59 -3.92 -8.76 18.15
C LEU A 59 -4.11 -8.51 19.65
N ASP A 60 -3.03 -8.05 20.30
CA ASP A 60 -3.07 -7.42 21.62
C ASP A 60 -2.67 -5.92 21.52
N ALA A 61 -2.85 -5.18 22.61
CA ALA A 61 -2.61 -3.74 22.64
C ALA A 61 -1.13 -3.35 22.48
N ASP A 62 -0.19 -4.23 22.81
CA ASP A 62 1.24 -3.97 22.67
C ASP A 62 1.68 -4.21 21.23
N LEU A 63 1.15 -5.26 20.61
CA LEU A 63 1.33 -5.56 19.20
C LEU A 63 0.70 -4.47 18.33
N GLU A 64 -0.53 -4.02 18.63
CA GLU A 64 -1.17 -2.92 17.88
C GLU A 64 -0.30 -1.67 17.88
N ARG A 65 0.21 -1.26 19.06
CA ARG A 65 1.13 -0.12 19.17
C ARG A 65 2.39 -0.32 18.36
N THR A 66 3.01 -1.49 18.47
CA THR A 66 4.23 -1.83 17.73
C THR A 66 4.01 -1.79 16.22
N LEU A 67 2.86 -2.27 15.73
CA LEU A 67 2.51 -2.25 14.31
C LEU A 67 2.31 -0.81 13.80
N VAL A 68 1.63 0.04 14.57
CA VAL A 68 1.45 1.45 14.23
C VAL A 68 2.79 2.19 14.23
N GLU A 69 3.64 1.97 15.23
CA GLU A 69 4.99 2.56 15.31
C GLU A 69 5.86 2.13 14.12
N ASN A 70 5.86 0.83 13.78
CA ASN A 70 6.61 0.32 12.63
C ASN A 70 6.11 0.93 11.31
N PHE A 71 4.79 1.08 11.16
CA PHE A 71 4.20 1.71 9.98
C PHE A 71 4.59 3.20 9.86
N GLN A 72 4.64 3.92 10.99
CA GLN A 72 5.12 5.30 11.02
C GLN A 72 6.63 5.39 10.72
N ASN A 73 7.43 4.48 11.28
CA ASN A 73 8.87 4.41 11.03
C ASN A 73 9.17 4.14 9.56
N GLU A 74 8.38 3.30 8.89
CA GLU A 74 8.47 3.07 7.45
C GLU A 74 8.21 4.37 6.66
N ALA A 75 7.14 5.10 7.01
CA ALA A 75 6.84 6.38 6.37
C ALA A 75 8.01 7.39 6.52
N VAL A 76 8.57 7.50 7.73
CA VAL A 76 9.72 8.37 8.04
C VAL A 76 10.97 7.95 7.28
N ALA A 77 11.23 6.64 7.16
CA ALA A 77 12.38 6.13 6.42
C ALA A 77 12.27 6.45 4.92
N LEU A 78 11.09 6.25 4.33
CA LEU A 78 10.83 6.56 2.92
C LEU A 78 10.91 8.06 2.62
N ASP A 79 10.55 8.94 3.56
CA ASP A 79 10.69 10.38 3.38
C ASP A 79 12.15 10.87 3.37
N ARG A 80 13.06 10.11 3.99
CA ARG A 80 14.48 10.48 4.13
C ARG A 80 15.32 10.11 2.92
N VAL A 81 14.81 9.27 2.01
CA VAL A 81 15.59 8.72 0.90
C VAL A 81 14.90 9.04 -0.42
N ARG A 82 15.65 9.63 -1.36
CA ARG A 82 15.22 9.86 -2.74
C ARG A 82 16.28 9.31 -3.68
N HIS A 83 15.99 8.17 -4.29
CA HIS A 83 16.92 7.47 -5.17
C HIS A 83 16.15 6.69 -6.24
N PRO A 84 16.61 6.63 -7.51
CA PRO A 84 15.87 5.97 -8.60
C PRO A 84 15.57 4.47 -8.37
N ASN A 85 16.33 3.82 -7.50
CA ASN A 85 16.14 2.39 -7.17
C ASN A 85 15.48 2.15 -5.79
N ILE A 86 14.90 3.19 -5.19
CA ILE A 86 14.20 3.10 -3.91
C ILE A 86 12.82 3.71 -4.10
N ILE A 87 11.80 2.95 -3.72
CA ILE A 87 10.40 3.35 -3.88
C ILE A 87 10.11 4.67 -3.15
N SER A 88 9.42 5.57 -3.84
CA SER A 88 9.06 6.89 -3.34
C SER A 88 7.70 6.87 -2.67
N ARG A 89 7.61 7.49 -1.49
CA ARG A 89 6.33 7.78 -0.84
C ARG A 89 5.76 9.08 -1.40
N LEU A 90 4.52 9.00 -1.91
CA LEU A 90 3.80 10.13 -2.50
C LEU A 90 2.85 10.81 -1.51
N GLY A 91 2.44 10.09 -0.47
CA GLY A 91 1.46 10.57 0.49
C GLY A 91 1.17 9.55 1.59
N HIS A 92 0.26 9.93 2.48
CA HIS A 92 -0.28 9.07 3.53
C HIS A 92 -1.65 9.59 3.92
N GLY A 93 -2.42 8.78 4.65
CA GLY A 93 -3.70 9.21 5.19
C GLY A 93 -4.27 8.22 6.18
N SER A 94 -5.49 8.52 6.64
CA SER A 94 -6.29 7.62 7.46
C SER A 94 -7.70 7.58 6.89
N ALA A 95 -8.34 6.43 6.94
CA ALA A 95 -9.70 6.25 6.47
C ALA A 95 -10.45 5.29 7.38
N ARG A 96 -11.73 5.08 7.10
CA ARG A 96 -12.57 4.12 7.82
C ARG A 96 -12.99 3.00 6.90
N ASP A 97 -12.93 1.77 7.40
CA ASP A 97 -13.48 0.61 6.70
C ASP A 97 -15.02 0.61 6.73
N LEU A 98 -15.63 -0.41 6.11
CA LEU A 98 -17.10 -0.58 6.09
C LEU A 98 -17.74 -0.71 7.48
N HIS A 99 -16.93 -0.99 8.50
CA HIS A 99 -17.37 -1.16 9.87
C HIS A 99 -16.96 0.00 10.77
N ASN A 100 -16.60 1.14 10.16
CA ASN A 100 -16.24 2.37 10.84
C ASN A 100 -14.93 2.30 11.66
N THR A 101 -14.09 1.29 11.41
CA THR A 101 -12.77 1.11 12.01
C THR A 101 -11.75 1.97 11.29
N VAL A 102 -10.97 2.75 12.04
CA VAL A 102 -9.92 3.58 11.43
C VAL A 102 -8.75 2.70 11.01
N PHE A 103 -8.24 2.94 9.80
CA PHE A 103 -6.99 2.37 9.32
C PHE A 103 -6.11 3.47 8.73
N HIS A 104 -4.79 3.24 8.79
CA HIS A 104 -3.79 4.14 8.21
C HIS A 104 -3.28 3.57 6.89
N TYR A 105 -2.93 4.44 5.95
CA TYR A 105 -2.40 4.00 4.66
C TYR A 105 -1.26 4.90 4.17
N LEU A 106 -0.33 4.32 3.42
CA LEU A 106 0.69 5.03 2.65
C LEU A 106 0.33 5.00 1.17
N VAL A 107 0.66 6.08 0.48
CA VAL A 107 0.58 6.18 -0.98
C VAL A 107 2.00 6.12 -1.51
N LEU A 108 2.30 5.12 -2.32
CA LEU A 108 3.61 4.84 -2.90
C LEU A 108 3.53 4.96 -4.42
N GLU A 109 4.66 5.23 -5.06
CA GLU A 109 4.72 5.14 -6.52
C GLU A 109 4.44 3.72 -7.02
N TYR A 110 3.82 3.62 -8.19
CA TYR A 110 3.57 2.34 -8.83
C TYR A 110 4.75 1.95 -9.73
N LEU A 111 5.31 0.76 -9.49
CA LEU A 111 6.39 0.20 -10.29
C LEU A 111 5.83 -0.87 -11.24
N PRO A 112 5.77 -0.64 -12.57
CA PRO A 112 5.12 -1.54 -13.52
C PRO A 112 5.91 -2.83 -13.80
N GLY A 113 7.14 -2.95 -13.29
CA GLY A 113 8.02 -4.11 -13.52
C GLY A 113 7.56 -5.40 -12.82
N GLY A 114 6.58 -5.33 -11.93
CA GLY A 114 5.99 -6.49 -11.26
C GLY A 114 6.85 -7.06 -10.12
N ASP A 115 6.45 -8.25 -9.66
CA ASP A 115 7.07 -8.97 -8.54
C ASP A 115 8.26 -9.83 -8.99
N LEU A 116 9.43 -9.61 -8.38
CA LEU A 116 10.65 -10.37 -8.69
C LEU A 116 10.46 -11.86 -8.44
N ALA A 117 9.78 -12.25 -7.35
CA ALA A 117 9.60 -13.66 -7.03
C ALA A 117 8.75 -14.38 -8.09
N LYS A 118 7.75 -13.71 -8.66
CA LYS A 118 6.97 -14.19 -9.81
C LYS A 118 7.86 -14.36 -11.04
N ALA A 119 8.67 -13.36 -11.37
CA ALA A 119 9.59 -13.43 -12.51
C ALA A 119 10.59 -14.61 -12.37
N CYS A 120 11.11 -14.85 -11.16
CA CYS A 120 11.96 -16.00 -10.87
C CYS A 120 11.24 -17.33 -11.11
N ARG A 121 10.01 -17.49 -10.62
CA ARG A 121 9.23 -18.73 -10.78
C ARG A 121 8.90 -19.04 -12.24
N GLU A 122 8.65 -18.00 -13.03
CA GLU A 122 8.28 -18.13 -14.44
C GLU A 122 9.50 -18.23 -15.37
N ASN A 123 10.74 -18.18 -14.84
CA ASN A 123 11.98 -18.09 -15.62
C ASN A 123 12.00 -16.93 -16.62
N ASN A 124 11.33 -15.82 -16.29
CA ASN A 124 11.20 -14.63 -17.14
C ASN A 124 12.25 -13.54 -16.83
N LEU A 125 13.32 -13.89 -16.10
CA LEU A 125 14.42 -12.98 -15.82
C LEU A 125 15.32 -12.86 -17.04
N THR A 126 15.28 -11.71 -17.70
CA THR A 126 16.17 -11.40 -18.82
C THR A 126 17.20 -10.38 -18.35
N LEU A 127 18.48 -10.67 -18.55
CA LEU A 127 19.54 -9.68 -18.40
C LEU A 127 19.69 -8.97 -19.74
N THR A 128 19.04 -7.82 -19.89
CA THR A 128 19.33 -6.88 -20.99
C THR A 128 20.57 -6.06 -20.69
#